data_AF-A0A067EQ32-F1
#
_entry.id   AF-A0A067EQ32-F1
#
_cell.length_a   1.000
_cell.length_b   1.000
_cell.length_c   1.000
_cell.angle_alpha   90.00
_cell.angle_beta   90.00
_cell.angle_gamma   90.00
#
_symmetry.space_group_name_H-M   'P 1'
#
loop_
_entity.id
_entity.type
_entity.pdbx_description
1 polymer ?
#
loop_
_entity_poly.entity_id
_entity_poly.type
_entity_poly.pdbx_seq_one_letter_code
_entity_poly.pdbx_strand_id
1 'polypeptide(L)'
;MYKLSLKNLTLQAVSLSESRNPFVEYAVQYAVAAAYAIFDKNKKDALHKLLLQGLDITILGCNDFYSYRNQIEARGLPLTPEALAALPPFASITFNADESNGGNCKPEVAKTGLGSSAAMTTAVVAALLHYLGIVNLSSSIDQQHDGDLDMVHMIAQSAHCIAQGKIGSGFDVSSAVYGSQRYVRFSPEVLSSAQVAVKETPLQEVITGILKGKWDHERAMFSLPPLMTLLLGEPGTGGSSTPSMVGAVKKWQKSDPQKSQETWKKLSESNSALETQLNMLSKLAEEHWNAYKQVIESCSKLKSEKWMEQATEPTQEAVVKSLLGARDAMLGIRYHMRLMGEAAGVP
;
A
#
# COMPACT_ATOMS: atom_id res chain seq x y z
N MET A 1 -17.99 13.42 -16.16
CA MET A 1 -18.60 12.33 -16.99
C MET A 1 -17.57 11.77 -17.98
N TYR A 2 -17.54 10.44 -18.17
CA TYR A 2 -16.60 9.74 -19.04
C TYR A 2 -17.30 8.98 -20.17
N LYS A 3 -16.65 8.87 -21.33
CA LYS A 3 -17.03 7.98 -22.45
C LYS A 3 -15.98 6.90 -22.63
N LEU A 4 -16.39 5.64 -22.66
CA LEU A 4 -15.53 4.50 -22.95
C LEU A 4 -15.66 4.12 -24.42
N SER A 5 -14.57 4.18 -25.17
CA SER A 5 -14.51 3.61 -26.52
C SER A 5 -14.40 2.10 -26.41
N LEU A 6 -15.45 1.36 -26.79
CA LEU A 6 -15.43 -0.12 -26.75
C LEU A 6 -14.52 -0.74 -27.80
N LYS A 7 -14.15 0.00 -28.85
CA LYS A 7 -13.21 -0.47 -29.88
C LYS A 7 -11.77 -0.50 -29.38
N ASN A 8 -11.37 0.56 -28.68
CA ASN A 8 -9.98 0.76 -28.25
C ASN A 8 -9.79 0.56 -26.74
N LEU A 9 -10.90 0.36 -26.00
CA LEU A 9 -10.96 0.27 -24.55
C LEU A 9 -10.36 1.49 -23.84
N THR A 10 -10.50 2.67 -24.47
CA THR A 10 -9.96 3.93 -23.97
C THR A 10 -11.07 4.79 -23.36
N LEU A 11 -10.79 5.34 -22.18
CA LEU A 11 -11.68 6.23 -21.45
C LEU A 11 -11.34 7.69 -21.80
N GLN A 12 -12.35 8.48 -22.16
CA GLN A 12 -12.22 9.88 -22.51
C GLN A 12 -13.12 10.73 -21.63
N ALA A 13 -12.56 11.76 -21.00
CA ALA A 13 -13.34 12.75 -20.26
C ALA A 13 -14.18 13.59 -21.25
N VAL A 14 -15.46 13.81 -20.93
CA VAL A 14 -16.39 14.58 -21.78
C VAL A 14 -16.24 16.10 -21.57
N SER A 15 -15.70 16.53 -20.42
CA SER A 15 -15.41 17.94 -20.11
C SER A 15 -13.93 18.14 -19.77
N LEU A 16 -13.36 19.27 -20.20
CA LEU A 16 -12.01 19.72 -19.87
C LEU A 16 -11.89 20.34 -18.47
N SER A 17 -13.03 20.68 -17.83
CA SER A 17 -13.07 21.40 -16.55
C SER A 17 -13.06 20.50 -15.30
N GLU A 18 -13.18 19.17 -15.46
CA GLU A 18 -13.19 18.24 -14.34
C GLU A 18 -11.77 17.74 -14.02
N SER A 19 -11.45 17.64 -12.73
CA SER A 19 -10.18 17.10 -12.23
C SER A 19 -10.06 15.61 -12.56
N ARG A 20 -9.38 15.31 -13.67
CA ARG A 20 -9.09 13.93 -14.08
C ARG A 20 -8.25 13.20 -13.02
N ASN A 21 -8.63 11.95 -12.74
CA ASN A 21 -7.86 11.06 -11.87
C ASN A 21 -7.29 9.87 -12.68
N PRO A 22 -6.01 9.91 -13.07
CA PRO A 22 -5.42 8.86 -13.91
C PRO A 22 -5.48 7.47 -13.27
N PHE A 23 -5.40 7.39 -11.94
CA PHE A 23 -5.48 6.11 -11.22
C PHE A 23 -6.84 5.42 -11.40
N VAL A 24 -7.93 6.20 -11.40
CA VAL A 24 -9.29 5.67 -11.64
C VAL A 24 -9.46 5.35 -13.13
N GLU A 25 -9.01 6.24 -14.02
CA GLU A 25 -9.14 6.04 -15.47
C GLU A 25 -8.44 4.75 -15.91
N TYR A 26 -7.19 4.52 -15.48
CA TYR A 26 -6.48 3.29 -15.80
C TYR A 26 -7.06 2.07 -15.10
N ALA A 27 -7.55 2.19 -13.85
CA ALA A 27 -8.21 1.07 -13.17
C ALA A 27 -9.42 0.56 -13.97
N VAL A 28 -10.29 1.48 -14.43
CA VAL A 28 -11.46 1.12 -15.24
C VAL A 28 -11.04 0.51 -16.59
N GLN A 29 -10.11 1.16 -17.31
CA GLN A 29 -9.65 0.68 -18.61
C GLN A 29 -9.04 -0.72 -18.53
N TYR A 30 -8.17 -0.95 -17.54
CA TYR A 30 -7.46 -2.22 -17.37
C TYR A 30 -8.41 -3.34 -16.91
N ALA A 31 -9.36 -3.05 -16.01
CA ALA A 31 -10.36 -4.04 -15.59
C ALA A 31 -11.26 -4.47 -16.76
N VAL A 32 -11.76 -3.52 -17.56
CA VAL A 32 -12.58 -3.84 -18.74
C VAL A 32 -11.76 -4.59 -19.78
N ALA A 33 -10.50 -4.18 -20.01
CA ALA A 33 -9.62 -4.87 -20.95
C ALA A 33 -9.25 -6.29 -20.51
N ALA A 34 -9.12 -6.55 -19.20
CA ALA A 34 -8.98 -7.90 -18.67
C ALA A 34 -10.20 -8.75 -18.97
N ALA A 35 -11.41 -8.21 -18.79
CA ALA A 35 -12.64 -8.93 -19.13
C ALA A 35 -12.69 -9.30 -20.63
N TYR A 36 -12.33 -8.37 -21.52
CA TYR A 36 -12.20 -8.67 -22.95
C TYR A 36 -11.06 -9.65 -23.27
N ALA A 37 -9.95 -9.64 -22.55
CA ALA A 37 -8.85 -10.57 -22.79
C ALA A 37 -9.22 -12.01 -22.42
N ILE A 38 -9.99 -12.19 -21.34
CA ILE A 38 -10.31 -13.51 -20.76
C ILE A 38 -11.54 -14.15 -21.42
N PHE A 39 -12.56 -13.36 -21.76
CA PHE A 39 -13.82 -13.90 -22.26
C PHE A 39 -13.73 -14.48 -23.68
N ASP A 40 -14.47 -15.57 -23.88
CA ASP A 40 -14.79 -16.11 -25.21
C ASP A 40 -15.71 -15.14 -25.99
N LYS A 41 -15.99 -15.48 -27.25
CA LYS A 41 -16.80 -14.63 -28.13
C LYS A 41 -18.21 -14.37 -27.60
N ASN A 42 -18.87 -15.38 -27.01
CA ASN A 42 -20.23 -15.25 -26.52
C ASN A 42 -20.29 -14.36 -25.28
N LYS A 43 -19.34 -14.54 -24.35
CA LYS A 43 -19.22 -13.70 -23.15
C LYS A 43 -18.80 -12.27 -23.47
N LYS A 44 -18.01 -12.05 -24.53
CA LYS A 44 -17.68 -10.70 -25.05
C LYS A 44 -18.91 -9.94 -25.54
N ASP A 45 -19.83 -10.61 -26.24
CA ASP A 45 -21.06 -9.97 -26.69
C ASP A 45 -21.97 -9.59 -25.51
N ALA A 46 -22.02 -10.43 -24.48
CA ALA A 46 -22.72 -10.13 -23.23
C ALA A 46 -22.09 -8.94 -22.49
N LEU A 47 -20.75 -8.93 -22.36
CA LEU A 47 -19.98 -7.82 -21.79
C LEU A 47 -20.24 -6.51 -22.55
N HIS A 48 -20.23 -6.57 -23.89
CA HIS A 48 -20.48 -5.40 -24.72
C HIS A 48 -21.87 -4.81 -24.46
N LYS A 49 -22.91 -5.65 -24.40
CA LYS A 49 -24.27 -5.23 -24.06
C LYS A 49 -24.37 -4.64 -22.67
N LEU A 50 -23.67 -5.22 -21.69
CA LEU A 50 -23.61 -4.72 -20.32
C LEU A 50 -22.99 -3.31 -20.27
N LEU A 51 -21.85 -3.11 -20.92
CA LEU A 51 -21.15 -1.81 -20.94
C LEU A 51 -21.94 -0.70 -21.65
N LEU A 52 -22.79 -1.05 -22.63
CA LEU A 52 -23.69 -0.10 -23.30
C LEU A 52 -24.77 0.48 -22.38
N GLN A 53 -25.09 -0.18 -21.27
CA GLN A 53 -26.03 0.33 -20.26
C GLN A 53 -25.41 1.48 -19.45
N GLY A 54 -24.08 1.63 -19.49
CA GLY A 54 -23.33 2.56 -18.65
C GLY A 54 -23.01 1.96 -17.29
N LEU A 55 -22.09 2.63 -16.58
CA LEU A 55 -21.68 2.28 -15.22
C LEU A 55 -21.71 3.55 -14.38
N ASP A 56 -22.29 3.47 -13.19
CA ASP A 56 -22.14 4.47 -12.15
C ASP A 56 -21.19 3.92 -11.09
N ILE A 57 -20.09 4.63 -10.84
CA ILE A 57 -19.00 4.20 -9.96
C ILE A 57 -18.83 5.25 -8.88
N THR A 58 -19.22 4.90 -7.65
CA THR A 58 -18.98 5.73 -6.47
C THR A 58 -17.75 5.22 -5.74
N ILE A 59 -16.78 6.11 -5.51
CA ILE A 59 -15.54 5.81 -4.79
C ILE A 59 -15.54 6.60 -3.48
N LEU A 60 -15.41 5.89 -2.36
CA LEU A 60 -15.36 6.47 -1.02
C LEU A 60 -14.00 6.17 -0.40
N GLY A 61 -13.31 7.19 0.09
CA GLY A 61 -12.02 7.05 0.78
C GLY A 61 -12.21 7.17 2.28
N CYS A 62 -11.76 6.16 3.04
CA CYS A 62 -11.79 6.24 4.51
C CYS A 62 -11.00 7.46 5.00
N ASN A 63 -11.46 8.07 6.09
CA ASN A 63 -10.81 9.24 6.69
C ASN A 63 -9.34 8.92 7.08
N ASP A 64 -9.01 7.67 7.40
CA ASP A 64 -7.66 7.27 7.81
C ASP A 64 -6.58 7.49 6.72
N PHE A 65 -6.97 7.62 5.45
CA PHE A 65 -6.05 7.89 4.35
C PHE A 65 -5.61 9.35 4.23
N TYR A 66 -6.27 10.27 4.96
CA TYR A 66 -6.10 11.71 4.84
C TYR A 66 -5.87 12.37 6.19
N SER A 67 -5.10 13.46 6.22
CA SER A 67 -4.87 14.20 7.46
C SER A 67 -5.95 15.26 7.65
N TYR A 68 -6.78 15.09 8.68
CA TYR A 68 -7.83 16.06 9.03
C TYR A 68 -7.37 17.14 10.01
N ARG A 69 -6.05 17.23 10.27
CA ARG A 69 -5.49 18.17 11.25
C ARG A 69 -6.00 19.60 11.07
N ASN A 70 -5.87 20.14 9.86
CA ASN A 70 -6.30 21.52 9.56
C ASN A 70 -7.80 21.74 9.86
N GLN A 71 -8.66 20.75 9.57
CA GLN A 71 -10.10 20.85 9.87
C GLN A 71 -10.39 20.78 11.37
N ILE A 72 -9.66 19.95 12.10
CA ILE A 72 -9.81 19.80 13.55
C ILE A 72 -9.33 21.08 14.26
N GLU A 73 -8.16 21.59 13.88
CA GLU A 73 -7.60 22.85 14.42
C GLU A 73 -8.50 24.05 14.09
N ALA A 74 -9.04 24.14 12.85
CA ALA A 74 -9.96 25.21 12.46
C ALA A 74 -11.27 25.21 13.26
N ARG A 75 -11.68 24.06 13.81
CA ARG A 75 -12.84 23.93 14.71
C ARG A 75 -12.49 24.18 16.18
N GLY A 76 -11.23 24.49 16.51
CA GLY A 76 -10.78 24.63 17.90
C GLY A 76 -10.82 23.33 18.70
N LEU A 77 -10.85 22.18 18.03
CA LEU A 77 -10.90 20.87 18.66
C LEU A 77 -9.47 20.38 18.99
N PRO A 78 -9.30 19.60 20.09
CA PRO A 78 -8.00 19.03 20.43
C PRO A 78 -7.62 17.91 19.45
N LEU A 79 -6.33 17.80 19.11
CA LEU A 79 -5.77 16.75 18.26
C LEU A 79 -5.74 15.40 18.98
N THR A 80 -6.90 14.79 19.08
CA THR A 80 -7.16 13.56 19.83
C THR A 80 -7.84 12.53 18.91
N PRO A 81 -7.65 11.23 19.17
CA PRO A 81 -8.37 10.18 18.44
C PRO A 81 -9.88 10.38 18.45
N GLU A 82 -10.44 10.86 19.56
CA GLU A 82 -11.87 11.11 19.73
C GLU A 82 -12.36 12.25 18.81
N ALA A 83 -11.59 13.32 18.65
CA ALA A 83 -11.93 14.41 17.74
C ALA A 83 -11.89 13.96 16.27
N LEU A 84 -10.95 13.10 15.89
CA LEU A 84 -10.90 12.50 14.56
C LEU A 84 -12.09 11.55 14.33
N ALA A 85 -12.43 10.72 15.32
CA ALA A 85 -13.55 9.79 15.26
C ALA A 85 -14.92 10.49 15.19
N ALA A 86 -15.02 11.73 15.67
CA ALA A 86 -16.22 12.55 15.58
C ALA A 86 -16.49 13.11 14.16
N LEU A 87 -15.52 13.02 13.24
CA LEU A 87 -15.74 13.42 11.85
C LEU A 87 -16.70 12.45 11.14
N PRO A 88 -17.59 12.94 10.28
CA PRO A 88 -18.43 12.07 9.47
C PRO A 88 -17.58 11.07 8.66
N PRO A 89 -18.00 9.79 8.55
CA PRO A 89 -17.35 8.85 7.64
C PRO A 89 -17.30 9.40 6.22
N PHE A 90 -16.16 9.23 5.55
CA PHE A 90 -15.92 9.71 4.17
C PHE A 90 -16.03 11.24 4.05
N ALA A 91 -15.58 11.97 5.08
CA ALA A 91 -15.56 13.42 5.08
C ALA A 91 -14.71 13.97 3.93
N SER A 92 -15.08 15.14 3.40
CA SER A 92 -14.35 15.77 2.30
C SER A 92 -12.86 15.94 2.63
N ILE A 93 -12.02 15.57 1.67
CA ILE A 93 -10.57 15.63 1.79
C ILE A 93 -10.09 17.05 2.10
N THR A 94 -9.04 17.11 2.91
CA THR A 94 -8.30 18.31 3.26
C THR A 94 -7.16 18.56 2.28
N PHE A 95 -6.80 19.84 2.15
CA PHE A 95 -5.64 20.27 1.39
C PHE A 95 -4.61 20.93 2.32
N ASN A 96 -3.33 20.79 2.00
CA ASN A 96 -2.21 21.33 2.78
C ASN A 96 -2.10 22.86 2.69
N ALA A 97 -2.73 23.49 1.69
CA ALA A 97 -2.71 24.94 1.49
C ALA A 97 -4.05 25.45 0.92
N ASP A 98 -4.49 26.61 1.41
CA ASP A 98 -5.48 27.46 0.74
C ASP A 98 -4.78 28.30 -0.35
N GLU A 99 -5.49 28.63 -1.42
CA GLU A 99 -5.03 29.31 -2.65
C GLU A 99 -4.46 30.74 -2.44
N SER A 100 -3.36 30.94 -1.72
CA SER A 100 -2.84 32.29 -1.43
C SER A 100 -1.57 32.69 -2.20
N ASN A 101 -1.12 31.93 -3.21
CA ASN A 101 -0.04 32.35 -4.11
C ASN A 101 -0.46 32.05 -5.54
N GLY A 102 -0.74 33.09 -6.34
CA GLY A 102 -1.29 33.05 -7.70
C GLY A 102 -0.46 32.35 -8.79
N GLY A 103 0.08 31.16 -8.50
CA GLY A 103 0.62 30.22 -9.46
C GLY A 103 -0.40 29.10 -9.71
N ASN A 104 -0.39 28.56 -10.93
CA ASN A 104 -1.22 27.44 -11.42
C ASN A 104 -0.94 26.08 -10.73
N CYS A 105 -0.66 26.06 -9.42
CA CYS A 105 -0.42 24.83 -8.68
C CYS A 105 -1.72 24.38 -8.02
N LYS A 106 -2.24 23.21 -8.44
CA LYS A 106 -3.40 22.58 -7.81
C LYS A 106 -3.12 22.34 -6.31
N PRO A 107 -4.11 22.55 -5.42
CA PRO A 107 -3.92 22.33 -4.00
C PRO A 107 -3.52 20.88 -3.71
N GLU A 108 -2.50 20.71 -2.87
CA GLU A 108 -1.96 19.40 -2.52
C GLU A 108 -2.88 18.73 -1.48
N VAL A 109 -3.37 17.53 -1.81
CA VAL A 109 -4.17 16.73 -0.88
C VAL A 109 -3.33 16.32 0.33
N ALA A 110 -3.83 16.55 1.54
CA ALA A 110 -3.17 16.17 2.78
C ALA A 110 -3.26 14.64 2.99
N LYS A 111 -2.28 13.90 2.47
CA LYS A 111 -2.23 12.44 2.54
C LYS A 111 -1.41 11.98 3.76
N THR A 112 -1.84 10.90 4.41
CA THR A 112 -1.10 10.28 5.51
C THR A 112 0.09 9.43 5.06
N GLY A 113 0.22 9.17 3.75
CA GLY A 113 1.24 8.29 3.21
C GLY A 113 0.88 6.80 3.24
N LEU A 114 -0.34 6.44 3.66
CA LEU A 114 -0.82 5.05 3.76
C LEU A 114 -1.19 4.37 2.42
N GLY A 115 -0.72 4.89 1.28
CA GLY A 115 -0.97 4.25 -0.01
C GLY A 115 -2.39 4.40 -0.55
N SER A 116 -3.06 5.53 -0.29
CA SER A 116 -4.46 5.78 -0.69
C SER A 116 -4.74 5.59 -2.19
N SER A 117 -3.80 5.92 -3.07
CA SER A 117 -3.95 5.66 -4.51
C SER A 117 -3.91 4.18 -4.86
N ALA A 118 -3.08 3.38 -4.19
CA ALA A 118 -3.02 1.93 -4.38
C ALA A 118 -4.28 1.25 -3.86
N ALA A 119 -4.75 1.65 -2.67
CA ALA A 119 -6.00 1.14 -2.10
C ALA A 119 -7.20 1.45 -3.02
N MET A 120 -7.31 2.69 -3.50
CA MET A 120 -8.36 3.10 -4.44
C MET A 120 -8.29 2.34 -5.78
N THR A 121 -7.11 2.29 -6.42
CA THR A 121 -6.94 1.56 -7.69
C THR A 121 -7.31 0.09 -7.52
N THR A 122 -6.86 -0.54 -6.43
CA THR A 122 -7.15 -1.94 -6.11
C THR A 122 -8.65 -2.17 -5.90
N ALA A 123 -9.31 -1.31 -5.12
CA ALA A 123 -10.74 -1.42 -4.85
C ALA A 123 -11.59 -1.29 -6.13
N VAL A 124 -11.26 -0.34 -7.01
CA VAL A 124 -11.95 -0.17 -8.30
C VAL A 124 -11.74 -1.38 -9.20
N VAL A 125 -10.50 -1.88 -9.32
CA VAL A 125 -10.20 -3.07 -10.13
C VAL A 125 -10.91 -4.30 -9.57
N ALA A 126 -10.82 -4.55 -8.27
CA ALA A 126 -11.47 -5.67 -7.60
C ALA A 126 -12.99 -5.65 -7.83
N ALA A 127 -13.64 -4.52 -7.56
CA ALA A 127 -15.08 -4.36 -7.73
C ALA A 127 -15.52 -4.57 -9.18
N LEU A 128 -14.79 -4.02 -10.15
CA LEU A 128 -15.12 -4.18 -11.56
C LEU A 128 -14.87 -5.59 -12.06
N LEU A 129 -13.73 -6.22 -11.73
CA LEU A 129 -13.48 -7.61 -12.12
C LEU A 129 -14.54 -8.55 -11.53
N HIS A 130 -14.96 -8.31 -10.28
CA HIS A 130 -16.04 -9.07 -9.67
C HIS A 130 -17.39 -8.84 -10.37
N TYR A 131 -17.77 -7.58 -10.56
CA TYR A 131 -19.01 -7.20 -11.24
C TYR A 131 -19.12 -7.74 -12.67
N LEU A 132 -17.99 -7.76 -13.39
CA LEU A 132 -17.91 -8.28 -14.74
C LEU A 132 -17.86 -9.82 -14.79
N GLY A 133 -17.81 -10.51 -13.65
CA GLY A 133 -17.77 -11.97 -13.56
C GLY A 133 -16.42 -12.59 -13.94
N ILE A 134 -15.33 -11.84 -13.73
CA ILE A 134 -13.95 -12.31 -13.97
C ILE A 134 -13.36 -12.99 -12.73
N VAL A 135 -13.69 -12.49 -11.54
CA VAL A 135 -13.24 -13.03 -10.26
C VAL A 135 -14.41 -13.18 -9.29
N ASN A 136 -14.31 -14.10 -8.34
CA ASN A 136 -15.29 -14.27 -7.27
C ASN A 136 -14.70 -13.90 -5.91
N LEU A 137 -14.84 -12.61 -5.56
CA LEU A 137 -14.44 -12.05 -4.27
C LEU A 137 -15.52 -12.34 -3.23
N SER A 138 -15.59 -13.59 -2.75
CA SER A 138 -16.48 -13.95 -1.64
C SER A 138 -16.03 -13.31 -0.32
N SER A 139 -17.00 -13.06 0.56
CA SER A 139 -16.79 -12.42 1.86
C SER A 139 -16.24 -13.38 2.94
N SER A 140 -16.19 -14.68 2.68
CA SER A 140 -15.57 -15.65 3.60
C SER A 140 -14.09 -15.80 3.29
N ILE A 141 -13.25 -15.44 4.26
CA ILE A 141 -11.79 -15.54 4.21
C ILE A 141 -11.33 -16.97 3.86
N ASP A 142 -12.09 -17.99 4.28
CA ASP A 142 -11.75 -19.41 4.08
C ASP A 142 -12.00 -19.95 2.65
N GLN A 143 -12.59 -19.16 1.74
CA GLN A 143 -12.89 -19.58 0.36
C GLN A 143 -12.27 -18.65 -0.70
N GLN A 144 -11.34 -17.76 -0.32
CA GLN A 144 -10.65 -16.94 -1.31
C GLN A 144 -9.71 -17.82 -2.15
N HIS A 145 -9.99 -17.91 -3.45
CA HIS A 145 -9.10 -18.54 -4.39
C HIS A 145 -7.91 -17.61 -4.64
N ASP A 146 -6.69 -18.05 -4.30
CA ASP A 146 -5.45 -17.30 -4.54
C ASP A 146 -5.37 -16.78 -6.00
N GLY A 147 -5.89 -17.54 -6.97
CA GLY A 147 -5.92 -17.15 -8.38
C GLY A 147 -6.76 -15.91 -8.69
N ASP A 148 -7.87 -15.68 -7.96
CA ASP A 148 -8.71 -14.50 -8.15
C ASP A 148 -8.03 -13.25 -7.59
N LEU A 149 -7.39 -13.37 -6.42
CA LEU A 149 -6.60 -12.28 -5.84
C LEU A 149 -5.35 -11.98 -6.69
N ASP A 150 -4.68 -13.00 -7.22
CA ASP A 150 -3.58 -12.84 -8.17
C ASP A 150 -4.04 -12.08 -9.42
N MET A 151 -5.25 -12.34 -9.92
CA MET A 151 -5.84 -11.57 -11.01
C MET A 151 -6.03 -10.10 -10.65
N VAL A 152 -6.65 -9.82 -9.50
CA VAL A 152 -6.84 -8.46 -9.01
C VAL A 152 -5.50 -7.73 -8.90
N HIS A 153 -4.49 -8.38 -8.29
CA HIS A 153 -3.16 -7.82 -8.14
C HIS A 153 -2.50 -7.50 -9.47
N MET A 154 -2.45 -8.44 -10.42
CA MET A 154 -1.78 -8.22 -11.71
C MET A 154 -2.38 -7.02 -12.46
N ILE A 155 -3.72 -6.92 -12.48
CA ILE A 155 -4.43 -5.85 -13.17
C ILE A 155 -4.29 -4.51 -12.42
N ALA A 156 -4.48 -4.50 -11.10
CA ALA A 156 -4.35 -3.30 -10.27
C ALA A 156 -2.93 -2.76 -10.27
N GLN A 157 -1.93 -3.64 -10.17
CA GLN A 157 -0.52 -3.27 -10.16
C GLN A 157 -0.10 -2.65 -11.48
N SER A 158 -0.56 -3.22 -12.59
CA SER A 158 -0.30 -2.70 -13.94
C SER A 158 -0.95 -1.32 -14.14
N ALA A 159 -2.23 -1.19 -13.77
CA ALA A 159 -2.96 0.08 -13.86
C ALA A 159 -2.31 1.17 -13.00
N HIS A 160 -1.89 0.83 -11.78
CA HIS A 160 -1.24 1.76 -10.86
C HIS A 160 0.14 2.20 -11.38
N CYS A 161 0.98 1.28 -11.86
CA CYS A 161 2.29 1.62 -12.42
C CYS A 161 2.19 2.57 -13.61
N ILE A 162 1.21 2.36 -14.50
CA ILE A 162 0.97 3.24 -15.64
C ILE A 162 0.43 4.60 -15.21
N ALA A 163 -0.52 4.64 -14.26
CA ALA A 163 -1.02 5.88 -13.69
C ALA A 163 0.09 6.68 -12.98
N GLN A 164 1.02 6.00 -12.31
CA GLN A 164 2.15 6.61 -11.61
C GLN A 164 3.29 7.03 -12.55
N GLY A 165 3.32 6.50 -13.78
CA GLY A 165 4.38 6.76 -14.76
C GLY A 165 5.72 6.09 -14.44
N LYS A 166 5.76 5.14 -13.52
CA LYS A 166 6.97 4.39 -13.14
C LYS A 166 6.63 3.03 -12.54
N ILE A 167 7.56 2.09 -12.57
CA ILE A 167 7.44 0.82 -11.85
C ILE A 167 7.95 1.01 -10.42
N GLY A 168 7.01 1.22 -9.48
CA GLY A 168 7.26 1.30 -8.05
C GLY A 168 7.64 -0.06 -7.42
N SER A 169 7.66 -0.13 -6.08
CA SER A 169 7.87 -1.42 -5.39
C SER A 169 6.72 -2.40 -5.61
N GLY A 170 5.50 -1.88 -5.80
CA GLY A 170 4.28 -2.68 -5.88
C GLY A 170 3.78 -3.21 -4.53
N PHE A 171 4.47 -2.88 -3.45
CA PHE A 171 4.08 -3.32 -2.11
C PHE A 171 2.72 -2.74 -1.68
N ASP A 172 2.44 -1.50 -2.05
CA ASP A 172 1.20 -0.79 -1.72
C ASP A 172 -0.03 -1.42 -2.36
N VAL A 173 0.07 -1.80 -3.63
CA VAL A 173 -1.00 -2.54 -4.31
C VAL A 173 -1.09 -3.97 -3.79
N SER A 174 0.05 -4.64 -3.62
CA SER A 174 0.09 -6.01 -3.08
C SER A 174 -0.56 -6.07 -1.69
N SER A 175 -0.26 -5.14 -0.78
CA SER A 175 -0.87 -5.14 0.56
C SER A 175 -2.36 -4.80 0.53
N ALA A 176 -2.80 -3.96 -0.41
CA ALA A 176 -4.22 -3.69 -0.62
C ALA A 176 -5.01 -4.92 -1.11
N VAL A 177 -4.35 -5.87 -1.78
CA VAL A 177 -4.96 -7.12 -2.25
C VAL A 177 -4.89 -8.23 -1.20
N TYR A 178 -3.69 -8.50 -0.66
CA TYR A 178 -3.44 -9.68 0.17
C TYR A 178 -3.42 -9.40 1.67
N GLY A 179 -3.46 -8.13 2.09
CA GLY A 179 -3.33 -7.74 3.49
C GLY A 179 -1.88 -7.78 4.00
N SER A 180 -1.71 -8.11 5.27
CA SER A 180 -0.42 -8.06 5.98
C SER A 180 0.55 -9.13 5.49
N GLN A 181 1.75 -8.71 5.07
CA GLN A 181 2.71 -9.59 4.42
C GLN A 181 4.15 -9.08 4.49
N ARG A 182 5.09 -10.01 4.34
CA ARG A 182 6.43 -9.76 3.80
C ARG A 182 6.35 -9.89 2.30
N TYR A 183 6.97 -8.95 1.59
CA TYR A 183 6.88 -8.87 0.14
C TYR A 183 8.25 -8.62 -0.48
N VAL A 184 8.56 -9.39 -1.53
CA VAL A 184 9.68 -9.13 -2.43
C VAL A 184 9.11 -8.77 -3.78
N ARG A 185 9.58 -7.64 -4.32
CA ARG A 185 9.10 -7.07 -5.58
C ARG A 185 9.39 -8.01 -6.77
N PHE A 186 8.43 -8.08 -7.70
CA PHE A 186 8.58 -8.70 -9.01
C PHE A 186 9.62 -8.00 -9.92
N SER A 187 10.21 -8.77 -10.82
CA SER A 187 11.08 -8.34 -11.91
C SER A 187 10.35 -7.33 -12.83
N PRO A 188 10.89 -6.09 -13.01
CA PRO A 188 10.22 -5.02 -13.77
C PRO A 188 9.84 -5.41 -15.21
N GLU A 189 10.50 -6.40 -15.78
CA GLU A 189 10.32 -6.93 -17.13
C GLU A 189 8.89 -7.41 -17.37
N VAL A 190 8.19 -7.92 -16.33
CA VAL A 190 6.80 -8.39 -16.45
C VAL A 190 5.83 -7.27 -16.86
N LEU A 191 6.18 -6.01 -16.57
CA LEU A 191 5.39 -4.81 -16.91
C LEU A 191 5.97 -4.02 -18.08
N SER A 192 7.06 -4.48 -18.70
CA SER A 192 7.70 -3.79 -19.83
C SER A 192 6.74 -3.61 -21.02
N SER A 193 5.91 -4.61 -21.31
CA SER A 193 4.86 -4.55 -22.34
C SER A 193 3.81 -3.47 -22.07
N ALA A 194 3.43 -3.26 -20.80
CA ALA A 194 2.50 -2.23 -20.39
C ALA A 194 3.05 -0.81 -20.59
N GLN A 195 4.37 -0.63 -20.41
CA GLN A 195 5.02 0.67 -20.54
C GLN A 195 5.30 1.08 -21.99
N VAL A 196 5.61 0.12 -22.86
CA VAL A 196 5.93 0.36 -24.28
C VAL A 196 4.67 0.54 -25.13
N ALA A 197 3.54 -0.04 -24.72
CA ALA A 197 2.31 -0.06 -25.51
C ALA A 197 1.51 1.26 -25.57
N VAL A 198 2.04 2.36 -25.03
CA VAL A 198 1.34 3.67 -25.02
C VAL A 198 1.12 4.26 -26.43
N LYS A 199 1.64 3.64 -27.51
CA LYS A 199 1.42 4.19 -28.88
C LYS A 199 0.88 3.26 -29.96
N GLU A 200 1.03 1.93 -29.93
CA GLU A 200 0.66 1.10 -31.11
C GLU A 200 -0.01 -0.26 -30.84
N THR A 201 0.05 -0.79 -29.61
CA THR A 201 -0.52 -2.12 -29.30
C THR A 201 -1.92 -2.00 -28.68
N PRO A 202 -2.93 -2.77 -29.14
CA PRO A 202 -4.25 -2.81 -28.51
C PRO A 202 -4.16 -3.19 -27.03
N LEU A 203 -4.89 -2.47 -26.16
CA LEU A 203 -4.86 -2.69 -24.71
C LEU A 203 -5.18 -4.15 -24.33
N GLN A 204 -6.05 -4.82 -25.08
CA GLN A 204 -6.37 -6.24 -24.87
C GLN A 204 -5.14 -7.17 -25.03
N GLU A 205 -4.27 -6.89 -25.99
CA GLU A 205 -3.04 -7.67 -26.20
C GLU A 205 -2.04 -7.41 -25.07
N VAL A 206 -1.94 -6.16 -24.62
CA VAL A 206 -1.13 -5.77 -23.45
C VAL A 206 -1.57 -6.55 -22.21
N ILE A 207 -2.88 -6.57 -21.92
CA ILE A 207 -3.41 -7.33 -20.79
C ILE A 207 -3.15 -8.83 -20.96
N THR A 208 -3.33 -9.38 -22.16
CA THR A 208 -3.00 -10.80 -22.41
C THR A 208 -1.53 -11.10 -22.11
N GLY A 209 -0.61 -10.19 -22.45
CA GLY A 209 0.81 -10.29 -22.12
C GLY A 209 1.07 -10.24 -20.62
N ILE A 210 0.44 -9.30 -19.90
CA ILE A 210 0.53 -9.17 -18.44
C ILE A 210 0.05 -10.44 -17.74
N LEU A 211 -1.09 -10.99 -18.16
CA LEU A 211 -1.70 -12.18 -17.57
C LEU A 211 -0.91 -13.46 -17.80
N LYS A 212 -0.13 -13.52 -18.89
CA LYS A 212 0.79 -14.62 -19.21
C LYS A 212 2.21 -14.38 -18.69
N GLY A 213 2.47 -13.18 -18.16
CA GLY A 213 3.79 -12.77 -17.68
C GLY A 213 4.22 -13.59 -16.46
N LYS A 214 5.53 -13.76 -16.31
CA LYS A 214 6.09 -14.40 -15.11
C LYS A 214 6.19 -13.36 -14.00
N TRP A 215 5.23 -13.39 -13.09
CA TRP A 215 5.26 -12.62 -11.85
C TRP A 215 6.03 -13.40 -10.79
N ASP A 216 7.26 -12.98 -10.52
CA ASP A 216 8.20 -13.60 -9.59
C ASP A 216 8.32 -12.82 -8.27
N HIS A 217 7.29 -12.05 -7.91
CA HIS A 217 7.19 -11.50 -6.56
C HIS A 217 7.06 -12.63 -5.54
N GLU A 218 7.63 -12.43 -4.36
CA GLU A 218 7.46 -13.34 -3.23
C GLU A 218 6.53 -12.70 -2.20
N ARG A 219 5.63 -13.50 -1.64
CA ARG A 219 4.79 -13.12 -0.51
C ARG A 219 4.94 -14.16 0.59
N ALA A 220 5.03 -13.71 1.83
CA ALA A 220 4.93 -14.55 3.00
C ALA A 220 4.03 -13.87 4.03
N MET A 221 3.23 -14.65 4.75
CA MET A 221 2.39 -14.13 5.82
C MET A 221 3.28 -13.48 6.88
N PHE A 222 2.97 -12.24 7.23
CA PHE A 222 3.69 -11.50 8.25
C PHE A 222 2.73 -10.53 8.91
N SER A 223 2.58 -10.64 10.22
CA SER A 223 1.66 -9.82 10.99
C SER A 223 2.25 -9.51 12.36
N LEU A 224 1.69 -8.52 13.04
CA LEU A 224 2.03 -8.27 14.43
C LEU A 224 1.61 -9.46 15.30
N PRO A 225 2.45 -9.86 16.26
CA PRO A 225 2.05 -10.85 17.25
C PRO A 225 0.79 -10.44 17.99
N PRO A 226 0.00 -11.41 18.50
CA PRO A 226 -1.20 -11.12 19.27
C PRO A 226 -0.94 -10.17 20.44
N LEU A 227 -1.93 -9.37 20.84
CA LEU A 227 -1.82 -8.42 21.96
C LEU A 227 -0.79 -7.29 21.76
N MET A 228 -0.28 -7.11 20.54
CA MET A 228 0.52 -5.95 20.16
C MET A 228 -0.31 -4.96 19.34
N THR A 229 -0.03 -3.67 19.48
CA THR A 229 -0.73 -2.61 18.74
C THR A 229 0.30 -1.69 18.10
N LEU A 230 0.13 -1.42 16.81
CA LEU A 230 0.89 -0.40 16.09
C LEU A 230 0.15 0.93 16.18
N LEU A 231 0.83 1.94 16.72
CA LEU A 231 0.34 3.31 16.74
C LEU A 231 1.01 4.08 15.60
N LEU A 232 0.19 4.65 14.71
CA LEU A 232 0.65 5.52 13.64
C LEU A 232 0.56 6.97 14.08
N GLY A 233 1.68 7.68 14.08
CA GLY A 233 1.74 9.12 14.32
C GLY A 233 1.91 9.88 13.01
N GLU A 234 0.97 10.76 12.68
CA GLU A 234 1.07 11.68 11.54
C GLU A 234 1.57 13.05 12.06
N PRO A 235 2.68 13.60 11.53
CA PRO A 235 3.28 14.82 12.08
C PRO A 235 2.45 16.09 11.82
N GLY A 236 1.48 16.06 10.91
CA GLY A 236 0.49 17.12 10.67
C GLY A 236 0.96 18.23 9.73
N THR A 237 2.27 18.43 9.62
CA THR A 237 2.90 19.47 8.81
C THR A 237 4.20 18.96 8.20
N GLY A 238 4.50 19.35 6.96
CA GLY A 238 5.78 19.04 6.33
C GLY A 238 5.77 17.76 5.49
N GLY A 239 4.84 17.68 4.53
CA GLY A 239 4.88 16.66 3.48
C GLY A 239 6.26 16.60 2.85
N SER A 240 6.90 15.45 2.97
CA SER A 240 8.25 15.26 2.49
C SER A 240 8.14 14.91 0.99
N SER A 241 8.79 15.68 0.10
CA SER A 241 8.77 15.38 -1.34
C SER A 241 9.51 14.06 -1.60
N THR A 242 8.76 12.96 -1.68
CA THR A 242 9.30 11.60 -1.86
C THR A 242 10.29 11.51 -3.04
N PRO A 243 10.03 12.14 -4.22
CA PRO A 243 10.99 12.13 -5.32
C PRO A 243 12.33 12.80 -4.96
N SER A 244 12.28 13.92 -4.22
CA SER A 244 13.48 14.65 -3.79
C SER A 244 14.32 13.83 -2.81
N MET A 245 13.68 13.24 -1.79
CA MET A 245 14.36 12.39 -0.81
C MET A 245 15.01 11.16 -1.44
N VAL A 246 14.29 10.45 -2.30
CA VAL A 246 14.83 9.29 -3.02
C VAL A 246 15.99 9.72 -3.93
N GLY A 247 15.88 10.89 -4.57
CA GLY A 247 16.95 11.45 -5.39
C GLY A 247 18.23 11.72 -4.59
N ALA A 248 18.09 12.30 -3.40
CA ALA A 248 19.20 12.57 -2.49
C ALA A 248 19.88 11.29 -2.00
N VAL A 249 19.12 10.28 -1.57
CA VAL A 249 19.66 8.97 -1.15
C VAL A 249 20.40 8.30 -2.31
N LYS A 250 19.85 8.32 -3.53
CA LYS A 250 20.52 7.77 -4.73
C LYS A 250 21.80 8.52 -5.06
N LYS A 251 21.83 9.85 -4.88
CA LYS A 251 23.04 10.66 -5.10
C LYS A 251 24.12 10.28 -4.08
N TRP A 252 23.75 10.13 -2.81
CA TRP A 252 24.65 9.68 -1.76
C TRP A 252 25.23 8.28 -2.03
N GLN A 253 24.38 7.32 -2.44
CA GLN A 253 24.83 5.98 -2.81
C GLN A 253 25.91 5.99 -3.91
N LYS A 254 25.78 6.91 -4.89
CA LYS A 254 26.78 7.07 -5.96
C LYS A 254 28.05 7.76 -5.49
N SER A 255 27.95 8.72 -4.57
CA SER A 255 29.12 9.46 -4.08
C SER A 255 29.96 8.68 -3.06
N ASP A 256 29.34 7.78 -2.29
CA ASP A 256 30.03 6.93 -1.31
C ASP A 256 29.48 5.49 -1.35
N PRO A 257 29.87 4.68 -2.35
CA PRO A 257 29.33 3.33 -2.54
C PRO A 257 29.64 2.39 -1.36
N GLN A 258 30.82 2.50 -0.76
CA GLN A 258 31.25 1.59 0.30
C GLN A 258 30.45 1.83 1.59
N LYS A 259 30.39 3.08 2.06
CA LYS A 259 29.64 3.41 3.28
C LYS A 259 28.14 3.23 3.10
N SER A 260 27.63 3.56 1.91
CA SER A 260 26.21 3.38 1.61
C SER A 260 25.84 1.90 1.58
N GLN A 261 26.65 1.04 0.96
CA GLN A 261 26.43 -0.41 0.96
C GLN A 261 26.49 -1.00 2.37
N GLU A 262 27.46 -0.57 3.20
CA GLU A 262 27.56 -1.02 4.60
C GLU A 262 26.31 -0.63 5.41
N THR A 263 25.88 0.62 5.30
CA THR A 263 24.67 1.12 5.98
C THR A 263 23.42 0.37 5.50
N TRP A 264 23.31 0.14 4.19
CA TRP A 264 22.20 -0.59 3.59
C TRP A 264 22.14 -2.05 4.07
N LYS A 265 23.30 -2.70 4.18
CA LYS A 265 23.42 -4.06 4.70
C LYS A 265 22.97 -4.14 6.16
N LYS A 266 23.45 -3.24 7.02
CA LYS A 266 23.06 -3.21 8.44
C LYS A 266 21.57 -2.91 8.63
N LEU A 267 21.00 -2.05 7.80
CA LEU A 267 19.55 -1.79 7.79
C LEU A 267 18.77 -3.05 7.39
N SER A 268 19.22 -3.76 6.34
CA SER A 268 18.64 -5.04 5.92
C SER A 268 18.72 -6.09 7.02
N GLU A 269 19.88 -6.26 7.64
CA GLU A 269 20.10 -7.18 8.78
C GLU A 269 19.17 -6.85 9.96
N SER A 270 19.00 -5.56 10.28
CA SER A 270 18.10 -5.12 11.35
C SER A 270 16.62 -5.38 11.03
N ASN A 271 16.19 -5.17 9.78
CA ASN A 271 14.83 -5.52 9.33
C ASN A 271 14.57 -7.03 9.42
N SER A 272 15.51 -7.86 8.96
CA SER A 272 15.41 -9.32 9.05
C SER A 272 15.41 -9.82 10.50
N ALA A 273 16.18 -9.17 11.38
CA ALA A 273 16.16 -9.46 12.81
C ALA A 273 14.79 -9.15 13.41
N LEU A 274 14.20 -7.99 13.10
CA LEU A 274 12.86 -7.64 13.56
C LEU A 274 11.82 -8.66 13.09
N GLU A 275 11.85 -9.03 11.80
CA GLU A 275 10.98 -10.05 11.23
C GLU A 275 11.08 -11.38 12.01
N THR A 276 12.32 -11.83 12.26
CA THR A 276 12.59 -13.07 12.99
C THR A 276 12.01 -13.04 14.40
N GLN A 277 12.19 -11.92 15.12
CA GLN A 277 11.69 -11.79 16.49
C GLN A 277 10.17 -11.72 16.55
N LEU A 278 9.52 -11.02 15.61
CA LEU A 278 8.05 -10.98 15.55
C LEU A 278 7.47 -12.36 15.19
N ASN A 279 8.06 -13.07 14.23
CA ASN A 279 7.63 -14.44 13.91
C ASN A 279 7.82 -15.39 15.11
N MET A 280 8.91 -15.26 15.86
CA MET A 280 9.12 -16.02 17.09
C MET A 280 8.06 -15.71 18.14
N LEU A 281 7.70 -14.43 18.32
CA LEU A 281 6.63 -14.03 19.25
C LEU A 281 5.27 -14.58 18.85
N SER A 282 4.93 -14.57 17.55
CA SER A 282 3.70 -15.19 17.05
C SER A 282 3.68 -16.70 17.30
N LYS A 283 4.81 -17.38 17.07
CA LYS A 283 4.97 -18.82 17.36
C LYS A 283 4.80 -19.12 18.86
N LEU A 284 5.43 -18.33 19.73
CA LEU A 284 5.29 -18.48 21.18
C LEU A 284 3.86 -18.20 21.65
N ALA A 285 3.13 -17.28 21.01
CA ALA A 285 1.73 -17.03 21.30
C ALA A 285 0.84 -18.24 20.91
N GLU A 286 1.13 -18.87 19.77
CA GLU A 286 0.43 -20.07 19.31
C GLU A 286 0.70 -21.30 20.20
N GLU A 287 1.96 -21.57 20.51
CA GLU A 287 2.37 -22.77 21.27
C GLU A 287 2.14 -22.62 22.79
N HIS A 288 2.25 -21.39 23.31
CA HIS A 288 2.32 -21.12 24.75
C HIS A 288 1.50 -19.89 25.17
N TRP A 289 0.25 -19.82 24.72
CA TRP A 289 -0.65 -18.66 24.90
C TRP A 289 -0.68 -18.08 26.32
N ASN A 290 -0.84 -18.90 27.37
CA ASN A 290 -0.96 -18.40 28.75
C ASN A 290 0.32 -17.70 29.23
N ALA A 291 1.48 -18.33 28.98
CA ALA A 291 2.78 -17.75 29.33
C ALA A 291 3.06 -16.48 28.52
N TYR A 292 2.77 -16.52 27.22
CA TYR A 292 2.88 -15.37 26.32
C TYR A 292 2.04 -14.19 26.82
N LYS A 293 0.74 -14.40 27.02
CA LYS A 293 -0.21 -13.38 27.46
C LYS A 293 0.22 -12.75 28.79
N GLN A 294 0.59 -13.56 29.78
CA GLN A 294 1.04 -13.09 31.09
C GLN A 294 2.28 -12.19 30.98
N VAL A 295 3.25 -12.57 30.15
CA VAL A 295 4.46 -11.75 29.91
C VAL A 295 4.10 -10.44 29.22
N ILE A 296 3.31 -10.47 28.14
CA ILE A 296 2.91 -9.24 27.42
C ILE A 296 2.17 -8.27 28.36
N GLU A 297 1.21 -8.76 29.13
CA GLU A 297 0.44 -7.94 30.07
C GLU A 297 1.32 -7.33 31.18
N SER A 298 2.30 -8.09 31.68
CA SER A 298 3.22 -7.62 32.73
C SER A 298 4.24 -6.62 32.19
N CYS A 299 4.87 -6.93 31.06
CA CYS A 299 5.84 -6.07 30.39
C CYS A 299 5.22 -4.76 29.89
N SER A 300 3.96 -4.76 29.46
CA SER A 300 3.27 -3.55 28.97
C SER A 300 3.20 -2.40 29.98
N LYS A 301 3.33 -2.70 31.28
CA LYS A 301 3.25 -1.73 32.39
C LYS A 301 4.64 -1.27 32.86
N LEU A 302 5.71 -1.80 32.27
CA LEU A 302 7.07 -1.65 32.74
C LEU A 302 7.99 -1.17 31.62
N LYS A 303 9.10 -0.52 32.01
CA LYS A 303 10.17 -0.21 31.07
C LYS A 303 10.95 -1.47 30.71
N SER A 304 11.59 -1.46 29.54
CA SER A 304 12.34 -2.59 28.97
C SER A 304 13.39 -3.18 29.91
N GLU A 305 14.00 -2.35 30.75
CA GLU A 305 15.08 -2.78 31.65
C GLU A 305 14.59 -3.78 32.72
N LYS A 306 13.29 -3.77 33.02
CA LYS A 306 12.66 -4.65 34.03
C LYS A 306 11.96 -5.86 33.44
N TRP A 307 11.94 -6.02 32.12
CA TRP A 307 11.16 -7.08 31.49
C TRP A 307 11.66 -8.48 31.85
N MET A 308 12.97 -8.68 31.97
CA MET A 308 13.54 -9.98 32.37
C MET A 308 13.13 -10.39 33.78
N GLU A 309 12.88 -9.44 34.68
CA GLU A 309 12.41 -9.71 36.04
C GLU A 309 10.98 -10.29 36.06
N GLN A 310 10.23 -10.19 34.95
CA GLN A 310 8.87 -10.73 34.84
C GLN A 310 8.83 -12.21 34.44
N ALA A 311 9.96 -12.76 34.01
CA ALA A 311 10.05 -14.17 33.61
C ALA A 311 10.45 -15.03 34.81
N THR A 312 9.62 -16.03 35.12
CA THR A 312 9.86 -17.01 36.18
C THR A 312 10.12 -18.41 35.65
N GLU A 313 9.81 -18.66 34.39
CA GLU A 313 9.96 -19.95 33.71
C GLU A 313 10.66 -19.80 32.36
N PRO A 314 11.31 -20.86 31.83
CA PRO A 314 12.06 -20.79 30.57
C PRO A 314 11.24 -20.28 29.38
N THR A 315 9.96 -20.64 29.29
CA THR A 315 9.07 -20.16 28.22
C THR A 315 8.81 -18.65 28.32
N GLN A 316 8.61 -18.15 29.54
CA GLN A 316 8.45 -16.71 29.76
C GLN A 316 9.74 -15.95 29.43
N GLU A 317 10.90 -16.51 29.79
CA GLU A 317 12.19 -15.94 29.40
C GLU A 317 12.34 -15.85 27.88
N ALA A 318 11.91 -16.88 27.14
CA ALA A 318 11.96 -16.87 25.69
C ALA A 318 11.12 -15.73 25.09
N VAL A 319 9.90 -15.52 25.61
CA VAL A 319 9.03 -14.40 25.20
C VAL A 319 9.72 -13.05 25.48
N VAL A 320 10.27 -12.86 26.69
CA VAL A 320 10.97 -11.61 27.03
C VAL A 320 12.21 -11.39 26.16
N LYS A 321 13.00 -12.43 25.91
CA LYS A 321 14.18 -12.36 25.01
C LYS A 321 13.77 -11.93 23.61
N SER A 322 12.66 -12.44 23.08
CA SER A 322 12.16 -12.01 21.77
C SER A 322 11.59 -10.60 21.77
N LEU A 323 10.94 -10.15 22.85
CA LEU A 323 10.50 -8.75 23.01
C LEU A 323 11.69 -7.78 23.01
N LEU A 324 12.74 -8.10 23.77
CA LEU A 324 13.96 -7.31 23.81
C LEU A 324 14.67 -7.31 22.46
N GLY A 325 14.76 -8.49 21.81
CA GLY A 325 15.31 -8.60 20.46
C GLY A 325 14.55 -7.75 19.43
N ALA A 326 13.21 -7.76 19.47
CA ALA A 326 12.39 -6.93 18.59
C ALA A 326 12.63 -5.43 18.84
N ARG A 327 12.66 -5.01 20.12
CA ARG A 327 13.00 -3.63 20.51
C ARG A 327 14.36 -3.21 19.98
N ASP A 328 15.38 -4.04 20.17
CA ASP A 328 16.75 -3.72 19.77
C ASP A 328 16.87 -3.65 18.24
N ALA A 329 16.19 -4.54 17.52
CA ALA A 329 16.09 -4.47 16.06
C ALA A 329 15.40 -3.17 15.60
N MET A 330 14.29 -2.75 16.24
CA MET A 330 13.63 -1.48 15.94
C MET A 330 14.54 -0.27 16.19
N LEU A 331 15.32 -0.28 17.28
CA LEU A 331 16.31 0.78 17.56
C LEU A 331 17.43 0.79 16.52
N GLY A 332 17.92 -0.38 16.10
CA GLY A 332 18.89 -0.54 15.03
C GLY A 332 18.39 0.02 13.70
N ILE A 333 17.15 -0.32 13.31
CA ILE A 333 16.49 0.23 12.11
C ILE A 333 16.46 1.76 12.18
N ARG A 334 15.97 2.33 13.29
CA ARG A 334 15.89 3.79 13.47
C ARG A 334 17.27 4.44 13.38
N TYR A 335 18.27 3.84 14.02
CA TYR A 335 19.64 4.32 13.98
C TYR A 335 20.21 4.35 12.55
N HIS A 336 20.08 3.24 11.80
CA HIS A 336 20.59 3.15 10.44
C HIS A 336 19.81 4.01 9.44
N MET A 337 18.49 4.16 9.61
CA MET A 337 17.70 5.11 8.82
C MET A 337 18.15 6.55 9.06
N ARG A 338 18.42 6.94 10.31
CA ARG A 338 18.95 8.28 10.63
C ARG A 338 20.32 8.51 9.99
N LEU A 339 21.25 7.54 10.09
CA LEU A 339 22.55 7.65 9.45
C LEU A 339 22.45 7.84 7.93
N MET A 340 21.53 7.11 7.29
CA MET A 340 21.24 7.29 5.87
C MET A 340 20.69 8.69 5.58
N GLY A 341 19.76 9.20 6.40
CA GLY A 341 19.20 10.54 6.26
C GLY A 341 20.25 11.63 6.37
N GLU A 342 21.04 11.60 7.45
CA GLU A 342 22.16 12.52 7.69
C GLU A 342 23.18 12.50 6.55
N ALA A 343 23.55 11.31 6.06
CA ALA A 343 24.53 11.16 4.99
C ALA A 343 23.98 11.60 3.61
N ALA A 344 22.68 11.46 3.39
CA ALA A 344 22.00 11.92 2.17
C ALA A 344 21.55 13.39 2.24
N GLY A 345 21.67 14.05 3.39
CA GLY A 345 21.21 15.44 3.60
C GLY A 345 19.68 15.56 3.56
N VAL A 346 18.97 14.57 4.08
CA VAL A 346 17.50 14.56 4.17
C VAL A 346 17.06 14.33 5.62
N PRO A 347 15.92 14.90 6.04
CA PRO A 347 15.42 14.81 7.41
C PRO A 347 15.08 13.39 7.85
#